data_AF-A0A928XPV2-F1
#
_entry.id   AF-A0A928XPV2-F1
#
_cell.length_a   1.000
_cell.length_b   1.000
_cell.length_c   1.000
_cell.angle_alpha   90.00
_cell.angle_beta   90.00
_cell.angle_gamma   90.00
#
_symmetry.space_group_name_H-M   'P 1'
#
loop_
_entity.id
_entity.type
_entity.pdbx_description
1 polymer ?
#
loop_
_entity_poly.entity_id
_entity_poly.type
_entity_poly.pdbx_seq_one_letter_code
_entity_poly.pdbx_strand_id
1 'polypeptide(L)'
;MPRCYLLAVSSGSSLDQHSNNVTLFNLVEQLNIPPNAPPPPGGLLPLELHAYFQIAPHELNQTFQVRLAMVSDTGLESYTETFDFKSLTPRFRTRSLGLPVPPVNGMYQLRVDVRVEGTGEWRRDPAAWPIAIVEHTPRPAVTH
;
A
#
# COMPACT_ATOMS: atom_id res chain seq x y z
N MET A 1 -6.33 -14.21 12.47
CA MET A 1 -6.11 -13.53 11.18
C MET A 1 -4.71 -12.92 11.13
N PRO A 2 -4.01 -13.00 9.98
CA PRO A 2 -2.66 -12.46 9.79
C PRO A 2 -2.54 -11.00 10.24
N ARG A 3 -1.51 -10.67 11.02
CA ARG A 3 -1.23 -9.31 11.50
C ARG A 3 -0.18 -8.64 10.63
N CYS A 4 -0.49 -7.49 10.05
CA CYS A 4 0.50 -6.65 9.39
C CYS A 4 1.39 -5.99 10.45
N TYR A 5 2.71 -6.10 10.33
CA TYR A 5 3.66 -5.46 11.24
C TYR A 5 4.53 -4.41 10.55
N LEU A 6 4.55 -4.39 9.21
CA LEU A 6 5.19 -3.36 8.42
C LEU A 6 4.38 -3.14 7.14
N LEU A 7 4.05 -1.89 6.88
CA LEU A 7 3.47 -1.41 5.63
C LEU A 7 4.36 -0.27 5.14
N ALA A 8 4.72 -0.29 3.85
CA ALA A 8 5.53 0.75 3.25
C ALA A 8 5.13 1.00 1.80
N VAL A 9 5.30 2.24 1.35
CA VAL A 9 5.18 2.63 -0.05
C VAL A 9 6.54 3.08 -0.54
N SER A 10 6.98 2.55 -1.68
CA SER A 10 8.27 2.93 -2.27
C SER A 10 8.16 3.11 -3.79
N SER A 11 9.08 3.87 -4.38
CA SER A 11 9.17 4.00 -5.84
C SER A 11 10.01 2.87 -6.47
N GLY A 12 10.53 1.95 -5.66
CA GLY A 12 11.25 0.77 -6.09
C GLY A 12 11.70 -0.10 -4.92
N SER A 13 12.11 -1.32 -5.22
CA SER A 13 12.75 -2.23 -4.27
C SER A 13 13.63 -3.25 -4.97
N SER A 14 14.47 -3.92 -4.19
CA SER A 14 15.20 -5.12 -4.62
C SER A 14 15.08 -6.22 -3.57
N LEU A 15 15.18 -7.47 -4.04
CA LEU A 15 15.28 -8.66 -3.21
C LEU A 15 16.62 -9.33 -3.49
N ASP A 16 17.44 -9.48 -2.45
CA ASP A 16 18.67 -10.26 -2.55
C ASP A 16 18.36 -11.75 -2.53
N GLN A 17 18.80 -12.47 -3.57
CA GLN A 17 18.50 -13.89 -3.76
C GLN A 17 19.19 -14.81 -2.75
N HIS A 18 20.29 -14.38 -2.13
CA HIS A 18 21.11 -15.21 -1.25
C HIS A 18 20.71 -15.05 0.22
N SER A 19 20.61 -13.82 0.70
CA SER A 19 20.26 -13.47 2.08
C SER A 19 18.76 -13.32 2.30
N ASN A 20 17.96 -13.25 1.23
CA ASN A 20 16.53 -13.00 1.27
C ASN A 20 16.16 -11.61 1.84
N ASN A 21 17.14 -10.69 1.90
CA ASN A 21 16.97 -9.32 2.36
C ASN A 21 16.23 -8.48 1.31
N VAL A 22 15.30 -7.65 1.76
CA VAL A 22 14.58 -6.69 0.91
C VAL A 22 15.12 -5.30 1.18
N THR A 23 15.46 -4.58 0.12
CA THR A 23 15.82 -3.15 0.18
C THR A 23 14.71 -2.35 -0.47
N LEU A 24 14.19 -1.35 0.24
CA LEU A 24 13.19 -0.42 -0.28
C LEU A 24 13.92 0.84 -0.77
N PHE A 25 13.74 1.20 -2.03
CA PHE A 25 14.33 2.40 -2.63
C PHE A 25 13.30 3.53 -2.64
N ASN A 26 13.67 4.67 -2.06
CA ASN A 26 12.84 5.88 -1.97
C ASN A 26 11.46 5.58 -1.37
N LEU A 27 11.39 5.61 -0.04
CA LEU A 27 10.12 5.59 0.66
C LEU A 27 9.31 6.83 0.28
N VAL A 28 8.03 6.62 -0.04
CA VAL A 28 7.16 7.67 -0.58
C VAL A 28 6.15 8.07 0.47
N GLU A 29 6.33 9.25 1.04
CA GLU A 29 5.42 9.86 2.01
C GLU A 29 4.63 11.02 1.40
N GLN A 30 5.01 11.47 0.19
CA GLN A 30 4.32 12.53 -0.54
C GLN A 30 4.31 12.24 -2.04
N LEU A 31 3.17 12.47 -2.68
CA LEU A 31 3.00 12.48 -4.13
C LEU A 31 2.62 13.88 -4.60
N ASN A 32 3.37 14.36 -5.59
CA ASN A 32 3.09 15.63 -6.25
C ASN A 32 2.37 15.32 -7.57
N ILE A 33 1.09 15.65 -7.66
CA ILE A 33 0.27 15.44 -8.85
C ILE A 33 0.22 16.75 -9.65
N PRO A 34 0.64 16.77 -10.93
CA PRO A 34 0.53 17.98 -11.74
C PRO A 34 -0.93 18.42 -11.92
N PRO A 35 -1.20 19.73 -11.94
CA PRO A 35 -2.53 20.26 -12.24
C PRO A 35 -3.03 19.72 -13.58
N ASN A 36 -4.27 19.25 -13.61
CA ASN A 36 -4.92 18.70 -14.82
C ASN A 36 -4.16 17.53 -15.49
N ALA A 37 -3.30 16.81 -14.74
CA ALA A 37 -2.67 15.60 -15.27
C ALA A 37 -3.75 14.57 -15.65
N PRO A 38 -3.65 13.93 -16.83
CA PRO A 38 -4.53 12.82 -17.14
C PRO A 38 -4.34 11.71 -16.09
N PRO A 39 -5.40 10.99 -15.72
CA PRO A 39 -5.27 9.87 -14.79
C PRO A 39 -4.28 8.84 -15.36
N PRO A 40 -3.44 8.22 -14.52
CA PRO A 40 -2.51 7.19 -14.97
C PRO A 40 -3.27 6.02 -15.63
N PRO A 41 -2.66 5.29 -16.57
CA PRO A 41 -3.25 4.11 -17.18
C PRO A 41 -3.74 3.12 -16.11
N GLY A 42 -5.00 2.71 -16.19
CA GLY A 42 -5.62 1.82 -15.20
C GLY A 42 -6.00 2.47 -13.86
N GLY A 43 -5.85 3.79 -13.72
CA GLY A 43 -6.27 4.52 -12.52
C GLY A 43 -5.40 4.28 -11.28
N LEU A 44 -4.18 3.74 -11.48
CA LEU A 44 -3.25 3.40 -10.40
C LEU A 44 -1.93 4.17 -10.56
N LEU A 45 -1.45 4.74 -9.46
CA LEU A 45 -0.14 5.39 -9.37
C LEU A 45 0.95 4.32 -9.31
N PRO A 46 2.04 4.43 -10.09
CA PRO A 46 3.04 3.37 -10.29
C PRO A 46 4.01 3.27 -9.10
N LEU A 47 3.50 2.88 -7.94
CA LEU A 47 4.24 2.70 -6.70
C LEU A 47 4.23 1.24 -6.28
N GLU A 48 5.27 0.83 -5.56
CA GLU A 48 5.33 -0.46 -4.90
C GLU A 48 4.76 -0.37 -3.50
N LEU A 49 3.82 -1.25 -3.19
CA LEU A 49 3.19 -1.37 -1.88
C LEU A 49 3.70 -2.65 -1.24
N HIS A 50 4.39 -2.50 -0.11
CA HIS A 50 5.01 -3.60 0.62
C HIS A 50 4.29 -3.82 1.92
N ALA A 51 3.76 -5.02 2.14
CA ALA A 51 3.11 -5.40 3.38
C ALA A 51 3.73 -6.70 3.94
N TYR A 52 4.02 -6.68 5.24
CA TYR A 52 4.66 -7.79 5.93
C TYR A 52 3.77 -8.28 7.06
N PHE A 53 3.51 -9.58 7.05
CA PHE A 53 2.56 -10.22 7.92
C PHE A 53 3.23 -11.24 8.83
N GLN A 54 2.76 -11.25 10.07
CA GLN A 54 2.97 -12.33 11.01
C GLN A 54 1.70 -13.20 11.02
N ILE A 55 1.88 -14.50 10.82
CA ILE A 55 0.81 -15.49 10.74
C ILE A 55 0.95 -16.44 11.92
N ALA A 56 -0.13 -16.58 12.70
CA ALA A 56 -0.13 -17.48 13.86
C ALA A 56 -0.12 -18.95 13.42
N PRO A 57 0.39 -19.89 14.24
CA PRO A 57 0.47 -21.31 13.85
C PRO A 57 -0.86 -21.92 13.40
N HIS A 58 -1.98 -21.53 14.04
CA HIS A 58 -3.32 -22.01 13.69
C HIS A 58 -3.90 -21.39 12.42
N GLU A 59 -3.25 -20.37 11.85
CA GLU A 59 -3.68 -19.65 10.63
C GLU A 59 -2.89 -20.09 9.40
N LEU A 60 -1.81 -20.86 9.58
CA LEU A 60 -0.98 -21.37 8.48
C LEU A 60 -1.82 -22.25 7.56
N ASN A 61 -1.48 -22.23 6.26
CA ASN A 61 -2.15 -23.02 5.23
C ASN A 61 -3.66 -22.69 5.08
N GLN A 62 -4.14 -21.58 5.64
CA GLN A 62 -5.47 -21.04 5.37
C GLN A 62 -5.38 -19.92 4.34
N THR A 63 -6.41 -19.79 3.50
CA THR A 63 -6.55 -18.65 2.60
C THR A 63 -7.02 -17.44 3.39
N PHE A 64 -6.38 -16.31 3.14
CA PHE A 64 -6.82 -15.01 3.63
C PHE A 64 -6.77 -14.00 2.49
N GLN A 65 -7.65 -13.02 2.59
CA GLN A 65 -7.81 -11.98 1.59
C GLN A 65 -7.31 -10.66 2.17
N VAL A 66 -6.64 -9.89 1.33
CA VAL A 66 -6.09 -8.58 1.69
C VAL A 66 -6.58 -7.55 0.68
N ARG A 67 -6.94 -6.37 1.17
CA ARG A 67 -7.07 -5.18 0.34
C ARG A 67 -6.39 -4.01 1.05
N LEU A 68 -5.92 -3.05 0.29
CA LEU A 68 -5.36 -1.83 0.84
C LEU A 68 -6.42 -0.73 0.76
N ALA A 69 -6.48 0.10 1.79
CA ALA A 69 -7.41 1.21 1.90
C ALA A 69 -6.63 2.51 2.05
N MET A 70 -6.84 3.46 1.16
CA MET A 70 -6.45 4.85 1.37
C MET A 70 -7.55 5.55 2.13
N VAL A 71 -7.26 5.99 3.35
CA VAL A 71 -8.22 6.61 4.25
C VAL A 71 -7.84 8.08 4.43
N SER A 72 -8.74 8.98 4.03
CA SER A 72 -8.58 10.42 4.32
C SER A 72 -9.08 10.76 5.72
N ASP A 73 -8.66 11.92 6.23
CA ASP A 73 -9.20 12.52 7.45
C ASP A 73 -10.69 12.88 7.34
N THR A 74 -11.18 13.16 6.13
CA THR A 74 -12.60 13.43 5.84
C THR A 74 -13.49 12.18 5.89
N GLY A 75 -12.91 10.99 6.01
CA GLY A 75 -13.63 9.71 5.99
C GLY A 75 -13.87 9.12 4.60
N LEU A 76 -13.43 9.79 3.53
CA LEU A 76 -13.37 9.17 2.19
C LEU A 76 -12.34 8.05 2.19
N GLU A 77 -12.74 6.90 1.66
CA GLU A 77 -11.89 5.73 1.48
C GLU A 77 -11.83 5.29 0.02
N SER A 78 -10.66 4.87 -0.43
CA SER A 78 -10.46 4.23 -1.74
C SER A 78 -9.73 2.92 -1.55
N TYR A 79 -10.17 1.87 -2.22
CA TYR A 79 -9.65 0.52 -2.03
C TYR A 79 -8.93 0.02 -3.27
N THR A 80 -7.92 -0.82 -3.06
CA THR A 80 -7.41 -1.70 -4.12
C THR A 80 -8.40 -2.83 -4.40
N GLU A 81 -8.14 -3.58 -5.45
CA GLU A 81 -8.68 -4.92 -5.60
C GLU A 81 -8.30 -5.81 -4.39
N THR A 82 -9.03 -6.91 -4.26
CA THR A 82 -8.77 -7.92 -3.24
C THR A 82 -7.73 -8.91 -3.75
N PHE A 83 -6.73 -9.20 -2.92
CA PHE A 83 -5.68 -10.17 -3.18
C PHE A 83 -5.88 -11.40 -2.29
N ASP A 84 -5.86 -12.58 -2.90
CA ASP A 84 -5.95 -13.85 -2.19
C ASP A 84 -4.56 -14.39 -1.92
N PHE A 85 -4.28 -14.69 -0.65
CA PHE A 85 -3.00 -15.20 -0.21
C PHE A 85 -3.15 -16.45 0.64
N LYS A 86 -2.12 -17.27 0.59
CA LYS A 86 -1.95 -18.47 1.41
C LYS A 86 -0.48 -18.59 1.77
N SER A 87 -0.18 -18.74 3.06
CA SER A 87 1.19 -18.88 3.53
C SER A 87 1.41 -20.21 4.23
N LEU A 88 2.56 -20.81 3.98
CA LEU A 88 3.06 -21.99 4.71
C LEU A 88 4.05 -21.62 5.82
N THR A 89 4.43 -20.34 5.91
CA THR A 89 5.43 -19.84 6.86
C THR A 89 4.83 -18.77 7.79
N PRO A 90 5.35 -18.64 9.04
CA PRO A 90 4.87 -17.62 9.99
C PRO A 90 5.13 -16.18 9.56
N ARG A 91 6.08 -15.97 8.63
CA ARG A 91 6.38 -14.67 8.04
C ARG A 91 6.01 -14.72 6.58
N PHE A 92 5.15 -13.79 6.18
CA PHE A 92 4.69 -13.64 4.80
C PHE A 92 4.88 -12.19 4.37
N ARG A 93 5.32 -11.98 3.14
CA ARG A 93 5.55 -10.64 2.59
C ARG A 93 4.87 -10.55 1.23
N THR A 94 4.35 -9.37 0.92
CA THR A 94 3.76 -9.08 -0.38
C THR A 94 4.38 -7.82 -0.96
N ARG A 95 4.49 -7.81 -2.28
CA ARG A 95 4.73 -6.62 -3.09
C ARG A 95 3.60 -6.54 -4.10
N SER A 96 2.75 -5.53 -3.96
CA SER A 96 1.76 -5.18 -4.99
C SER A 96 2.18 -3.89 -5.69
N LEU A 97 1.69 -3.70 -6.90
CA LEU A 97 1.91 -2.51 -7.69
C LEU A 97 0.61 -1.75 -7.82
N GLY A 98 0.70 -0.43 -7.75
CA GLY A 98 -0.44 0.44 -8.00
C GLY A 98 -1.11 0.91 -6.71
N LEU A 99 -0.99 2.21 -6.45
CA LEU A 99 -1.78 2.89 -5.43
C LEU A 99 -3.01 3.53 -6.11
N PRO A 100 -4.25 3.35 -5.60
CA PRO A 100 -5.42 4.03 -6.14
C PRO A 100 -5.21 5.55 -6.19
N VAL A 101 -5.65 6.20 -7.27
CA VAL A 101 -5.64 7.67 -7.33
C VAL A 101 -6.73 8.20 -6.39
N PRO A 102 -6.39 9.02 -5.39
CA PRO A 102 -7.39 9.59 -4.49
C PRO A 102 -8.29 10.58 -5.22
N PRO A 103 -9.55 10.74 -4.77
CA PRO A 103 -10.49 11.67 -5.39
C PRO A 103 -10.15 13.14 -5.13
N VAL A 104 -9.40 13.43 -4.06
CA VAL A 104 -9.01 14.80 -3.67
C VAL A 104 -7.57 14.82 -3.16
N ASN A 105 -6.95 16.00 -3.20
CA ASN A 105 -5.66 16.23 -2.55
C ASN A 105 -5.83 16.30 -1.03
N GLY A 106 -4.82 15.90 -0.28
CA GLY A 106 -4.86 15.91 1.18
C GLY A 106 -3.96 14.87 1.82
N MET A 107 -4.14 14.72 3.14
CA MET A 107 -3.43 13.71 3.92
C MET A 107 -4.24 12.42 3.95
N TYR A 108 -3.57 11.31 3.66
CA TYR A 108 -4.13 9.98 3.68
C TYR A 108 -3.30 9.06 4.56
N GLN A 109 -3.93 8.00 5.04
CA GLN A 109 -3.27 6.84 5.60
C GLN A 109 -3.57 5.64 4.71
N LEU A 110 -2.51 5.02 4.17
CA LEU A 110 -2.64 3.69 3.61
C LEU A 110 -2.78 2.70 4.77
N ARG A 111 -3.82 1.87 4.71
CA ARG A 111 -4.19 0.87 5.70
C ARG A 111 -4.31 -0.49 5.03
N VAL A 112 -4.19 -1.54 5.83
CA VAL A 112 -4.40 -2.93 5.38
C VAL A 112 -5.69 -3.45 5.99
N ASP A 113 -6.61 -3.92 5.15
CA ASP A 113 -7.76 -4.69 5.58
C ASP A 113 -7.48 -6.17 5.28
N VAL A 114 -7.72 -7.03 6.26
CA VAL A 114 -7.51 -8.48 6.15
C VAL A 114 -8.80 -9.20 6.51
N ARG A 115 -9.16 -10.23 5.75
CA ARG A 115 -10.20 -11.19 6.13
C ARG A 115 -9.77 -12.62 5.90
N VAL A 116 -10.35 -13.55 6.66
CA VAL A 116 -10.22 -14.99 6.33
C VAL A 116 -11.24 -15.31 5.25
N GLU A 117 -10.88 -16.17 4.31
CA GLU A 117 -11.80 -16.60 3.28
C GLU A 117 -13.07 -17.20 3.91
N GLY A 118 -14.24 -16.77 3.44
CA GLY A 118 -15.53 -17.28 3.93
C GLY A 118 -16.05 -16.68 5.25
N THR A 119 -15.28 -15.85 5.97
CA THR A 119 -15.78 -15.21 7.21
C THR A 119 -16.60 -13.94 6.99
N GLY A 120 -16.54 -13.36 5.79
CA GLY A 120 -17.31 -12.16 5.40
C GLY A 120 -16.81 -10.82 5.98
N GLU A 121 -16.31 -10.82 7.22
CA GLU A 121 -15.89 -9.60 7.92
C GLU A 121 -14.43 -9.19 7.64
N TRP A 122 -14.24 -7.93 7.27
CA TRP A 122 -12.94 -7.29 7.14
C TRP A 122 -12.45 -6.76 8.49
N ARG A 123 -11.20 -7.08 8.84
CA ARG A 123 -10.50 -6.48 9.97
C ARG A 123 -9.44 -5.51 9.47
N ARG A 124 -9.52 -4.25 9.89
CA ARG A 124 -8.46 -3.28 9.64
C ARG A 124 -7.28 -3.50 10.58
N ASP A 125 -6.09 -3.62 10.02
CA ASP A 125 -4.86 -3.74 10.77
C ASP A 125 -4.39 -2.35 11.27
N PRO A 126 -3.79 -2.25 12.48
CA PRO A 126 -3.27 -0.99 12.99
C PRO A 126 -2.10 -0.41 12.17
N ALA A 127 -1.38 -1.22 11.39
CA ALA A 127 -0.32 -0.72 10.52
C ALA A 127 -0.84 0.36 9.56
N ALA A 128 -0.10 1.46 9.46
CA ALA A 128 -0.46 2.60 8.63
C ALA A 128 0.79 3.16 7.96
N TRP A 129 0.65 3.60 6.72
CA TRP A 129 1.66 4.39 6.04
C TRP A 129 1.09 5.77 5.71
N PRO A 130 1.66 6.87 6.22
CA PRO A 130 1.18 8.21 5.89
C PRO A 130 1.53 8.56 4.44
N ILE A 131 0.59 9.17 3.73
CA ILE A 131 0.85 9.68 2.39
C ILE A 131 0.15 11.03 2.19
N ALA A 132 0.94 12.04 1.83
CA ALA A 132 0.46 13.35 1.44
C ALA A 132 0.26 13.39 -0.08
N ILE A 133 -0.89 13.88 -0.52
CA ILE A 133 -1.21 14.03 -1.93
C ILE A 133 -1.38 15.51 -2.18
N VAL A 134 -0.44 16.10 -2.90
CA VAL A 134 -0.39 17.54 -3.11
C VAL A 134 -0.38 17.88 -4.59
N GLU A 135 -0.99 18.99 -4.93
CA GLU A 135 -0.89 19.54 -6.27
C GLU A 135 0.50 20.12 -6.49
N HIS A 136 1.17 19.70 -7.56
CA HIS A 136 2.47 20.23 -7.90
C HIS A 136 2.34 21.68 -8.36
N THR A 137 2.76 22.64 -7.53
CA THR A 137 2.90 24.03 -7.94
C THR A 137 4.28 24.22 -8.59
N PRO A 138 4.39 24.42 -9.92
CA PRO A 138 5.69 24.66 -10.53
C PRO A 138 6.28 25.96 -9.98
N ARG A 139 7.49 25.90 -9.42
CA ARG A 139 8.25 27.12 -9.12
C ARG A 139 8.67 27.77 -10.44
N PRO A 140 8.52 29.09 -10.62
CA PRO A 140 9.05 29.76 -11.80
C PRO A 140 10.57 29.54 -11.85
N ALA A 141 11.07 29.10 -13.01
CA ALA A 141 12.50 28.97 -13.23
C ALA A 141 13.14 30.36 -13.15
N VAL A 142 14.11 30.54 -12.27
CA VAL A 142 14.93 31.75 -12.24
C VAL A 142 15.88 31.67 -13.42
N THR A 143 15.61 32.43 -14.48
CA THR A 143 16.56 32.67 -15.56
C THR A 143 17.55 33.75 -15.11
N HIS A 144 18.83 33.38 -15.01
CA HIS A 144 19.95 34.32 -14.83
C HIS A 144 20.42 34.87 -16.18
#